data_AF-A0A961L708-F1
#
_entry.id   AF-A0A961L708-F1
#
_cell.length_a   1.000
_cell.length_b   1.000
_cell.length_c   1.000
_cell.angle_alpha   90.00
_cell.angle_beta   90.00
_cell.angle_gamma   90.00
#
_symmetry.space_group_name_H-M   'P 1'
#
loop_
_entity.id
_entity.type
_entity.pdbx_description
1 polymer ?
#
loop_
_entity_poly.entity_id
_entity_poly.type
_entity_poly.pdbx_seq_one_letter_code
_entity_poly.pdbx_strand_id
1 'polypeptide(L)'
;LRLGRSEAELIQARRQRNEGLMRWGSLLVVLAFAQILLGALVAGIDAGRTYNDWPLMDGDFLPFTAFNLEPYWSNYLENPGLVQFNHRMLGYLLALVGIVAWWRSRRSALGDIRGAFDAMAAMMVLQIALGIVTVLWGAPWQAAILHQLGAVALFVLVIRARFAALYPRPQRIARG
;
A
#
# COMPACT_ATOMS: atom_id res chain seq x y z
N LEU A 1 24.26 24.01 -5.94
CA LEU A 1 23.25 22.93 -6.10
C LEU A 1 23.53 22.17 -7.42
N ARG A 2 24.34 21.11 -7.39
CA ARG A 2 24.51 20.20 -8.55
C ARG A 2 23.34 19.23 -8.56
N LEU A 3 22.24 19.62 -9.21
CA LEU A 3 20.99 18.85 -9.24
C LEU A 3 20.93 17.79 -10.35
N GLY A 4 22.00 17.61 -11.13
CA GLY A 4 22.05 16.63 -12.21
C GLY A 4 23.00 15.48 -11.92
N ARG A 5 22.51 14.25 -12.05
CA ARG A 5 23.37 13.08 -12.32
C ARG A 5 24.19 13.35 -13.58
N SER A 6 25.44 12.93 -13.60
CA SER A 6 26.24 12.95 -14.82
C SER A 6 25.62 12.05 -15.89
N GLU A 7 25.90 12.34 -17.16
CA GLU A 7 25.41 11.53 -18.28
C GLU A 7 25.84 10.05 -18.16
N ALA A 8 27.06 9.82 -17.69
CA ALA A 8 27.58 8.48 -17.41
C ALA A 8 26.73 7.73 -16.36
N GLU A 9 26.33 8.40 -15.27
CA GLU A 9 25.47 7.81 -14.24
C GLU A 9 24.05 7.52 -14.76
N LEU A 10 23.52 8.36 -15.65
CA LEU A 10 22.21 8.13 -16.28
C LEU A 10 22.26 6.92 -17.24
N ILE A 11 23.33 6.78 -18.03
CA ILE A 11 23.54 5.63 -18.91
C ILE A 11 23.70 4.35 -18.09
N GLN A 12 24.46 4.40 -16.99
CA GLN A 12 24.63 3.26 -16.09
C GLN A 12 23.31 2.85 -15.42
N ALA A 13 22.51 3.82 -14.94
CA ALA A 13 21.20 3.56 -14.35
C ALA A 13 20.26 2.89 -15.36
N ARG A 14 20.27 3.29 -16.63
CA ARG A 14 19.48 2.63 -17.70
C ARG A 14 19.87 1.16 -17.88
N ARG A 15 21.17 0.85 -17.84
CA ARG A 15 21.67 -0.54 -17.96
C ARG A 15 21.35 -1.40 -16.73
N GLN A 16 21.28 -0.78 -15.56
CA GLN A 16 21.05 -1.46 -14.28
C GLN A 16 19.57 -1.53 -13.88
N ARG A 17 18.67 -0.95 -14.68
CA ARG A 17 17.22 -0.94 -14.44
C ARG A 17 16.69 -2.36 -14.23
N ASN A 18 15.87 -2.53 -13.20
CA ASN A 18 15.13 -3.78 -12.98
C ASN A 18 13.68 -3.62 -13.44
N GLU A 19 13.39 -4.01 -14.69
CA GLU A 19 12.05 -3.87 -15.27
C GLU A 19 10.98 -4.65 -14.51
N GLY A 20 11.32 -5.84 -14.03
CA GLY A 20 10.39 -6.66 -13.23
C GLY A 20 9.94 -5.91 -11.98
N LEU A 21 10.88 -5.43 -11.17
CA LEU A 21 10.58 -4.67 -9.95
C LEU A 21 9.92 -3.33 -10.25
N MET A 22 10.22 -2.68 -11.37
CA MET A 22 9.51 -1.48 -11.82
C MET A 22 8.03 -1.78 -12.11
N ARG A 23 7.72 -2.90 -12.78
CA ARG A 23 6.33 -3.33 -13.03
C ARG A 23 5.60 -3.64 -11.73
N TRP A 24 6.24 -4.38 -10.81
CA TRP A 24 5.70 -4.60 -9.46
C TRP A 24 5.45 -3.29 -8.71
N GLY A 25 6.40 -2.37 -8.72
CA GLY A 25 6.23 -1.04 -8.13
C GLY A 25 5.09 -0.24 -8.76
N SER A 26 4.89 -0.36 -10.08
CA SER A 26 3.77 0.31 -10.77
C SER A 26 2.42 -0.27 -10.37
N LEU A 27 2.33 -1.60 -10.27
CA LEU A 27 1.13 -2.26 -9.74
C LEU A 27 0.83 -1.83 -8.30
N LEU A 28 1.86 -1.77 -7.45
CA LEU A 28 1.72 -1.31 -6.07
C LEU A 28 1.25 0.15 -5.98
N VAL A 29 1.71 1.04 -6.87
CA VAL A 29 1.21 2.42 -6.94
C VAL A 29 -0.30 2.42 -7.19
N VAL A 30 -0.78 1.66 -8.18
CA VAL A 30 -2.20 1.58 -8.51
C VAL A 30 -3.01 1.02 -7.34
N LEU A 31 -2.57 -0.09 -6.75
CA LEU A 31 -3.26 -0.73 -5.62
C LEU A 31 -3.27 0.15 -4.38
N ALA A 32 -2.15 0.78 -4.03
CA ALA A 32 -2.07 1.68 -2.88
C ALA A 32 -2.92 2.94 -3.07
N PHE A 33 -2.96 3.49 -4.29
CA PHE A 33 -3.85 4.61 -4.60
C PHE A 33 -5.32 4.22 -4.46
N ALA A 34 -5.73 3.08 -5.03
CA ALA A 34 -7.09 2.57 -4.86
C ALA A 34 -7.42 2.28 -3.38
N GLN A 35 -6.47 1.76 -2.60
CA GLN A 35 -6.64 1.55 -1.16
C GLN A 35 -6.88 2.84 -0.40
N ILE A 36 -6.17 3.93 -0.76
CA ILE A 36 -6.38 5.26 -0.19
C ILE A 36 -7.78 5.77 -0.52
N LEU A 37 -8.25 5.60 -1.76
CA LEU A 37 -9.61 5.99 -2.15
C LEU A 37 -10.69 5.24 -1.36
N LEU A 38 -10.56 3.92 -1.23
CA LEU A 38 -11.47 3.11 -0.41
C LEU A 38 -11.41 3.50 1.07
N GLY A 39 -10.20 3.78 1.59
CA GLY A 39 -10.03 4.26 2.97
C GLY A 39 -10.67 5.62 3.22
N ALA A 40 -10.62 6.52 2.24
CA ALA A 40 -11.31 7.80 2.29
C ALA A 40 -12.83 7.63 2.28
N LEU A 41 -13.37 6.69 1.49
CA LEU A 41 -14.79 6.34 1.51
C LEU A 41 -15.21 5.79 2.88
N VAL A 42 -14.47 4.82 3.43
CA VAL A 42 -14.70 4.26 4.78
C VAL A 42 -14.78 5.36 5.84
N ALA A 43 -13.84 6.32 5.80
CA ALA A 43 -13.81 7.43 6.74
C ALA A 43 -14.95 8.43 6.49
N GLY A 44 -15.36 8.64 5.24
CA GLY A 44 -16.41 9.58 4.87
C GLY A 44 -17.83 9.14 5.24
N ILE A 45 -18.08 7.83 5.28
CA ILE A 45 -19.39 7.25 5.66
C ILE A 45 -19.38 6.62 7.05
N ASP A 46 -18.32 6.84 7.83
CA ASP A 46 -18.13 6.30 9.18
C ASP A 46 -18.21 4.76 9.28
N ALA A 47 -17.92 4.04 8.19
CA ALA A 47 -18.00 2.57 8.15
C ALA A 47 -17.05 1.87 9.14
N GLY A 48 -15.93 2.54 9.46
CA GLY A 48 -14.96 2.07 10.44
C GLY A 48 -15.43 2.14 11.90
N ARG A 49 -16.63 2.71 12.18
CA ARG A 49 -17.27 2.68 13.50
C ARG A 49 -18.35 1.61 13.62
N THR A 50 -18.85 1.11 12.50
CA THR A 50 -19.92 0.10 12.45
C THR A 50 -19.36 -1.31 12.58
N TYR A 51 -18.26 -1.62 11.87
CA TYR A 51 -17.66 -2.95 11.83
C TYR A 51 -16.28 -2.93 12.48
N ASN A 52 -16.27 -3.09 13.81
CA ASN A 52 -15.13 -2.87 14.70
C ASN A 52 -14.39 -4.15 15.12
N ASP A 53 -14.72 -5.29 14.51
CA ASP A 53 -14.03 -6.56 14.67
C ASP A 53 -13.10 -6.83 13.48
N TRP A 54 -12.15 -7.74 13.68
CA TRP A 54 -11.21 -8.18 12.64
C TRP A 54 -10.76 -9.61 12.97
N PRO A 55 -10.64 -10.53 11.99
CA PRO A 55 -10.77 -10.33 10.55
C PRO A 55 -12.22 -10.35 10.03
N LEU A 56 -13.17 -10.79 10.86
CA LEU A 56 -14.61 -10.78 10.58
C LEU A 56 -15.18 -9.36 10.64
N MET A 57 -16.43 -9.22 10.22
CA MET A 57 -17.22 -8.00 10.17
C MET A 57 -18.59 -8.27 10.78
N ASP A 58 -18.75 -7.88 12.05
CA ASP A 58 -19.89 -8.20 12.90
C ASP A 58 -20.16 -9.72 12.99
N GLY A 59 -19.08 -10.50 13.14
CA GLY A 59 -19.14 -11.97 13.23
C GLY A 59 -19.20 -12.72 11.89
N ASP A 60 -19.40 -12.03 10.77
CA ASP A 60 -19.43 -12.62 9.42
C ASP A 60 -18.23 -12.20 8.57
N PHE A 61 -17.86 -12.99 7.56
CA PHE A 61 -16.79 -12.59 6.63
C PHE A 61 -17.22 -11.44 5.70
N LEU A 62 -18.46 -11.51 5.22
CA LEU A 62 -19.13 -10.49 4.41
C LEU A 62 -20.42 -10.12 5.14
N PRO A 63 -20.62 -8.86 5.56
CA PRO A 63 -21.83 -8.47 6.28
C PRO A 63 -23.10 -8.80 5.50
N PHE A 64 -24.12 -9.32 6.19
CA PHE A 64 -25.43 -9.58 5.58
C PHE A 64 -26.05 -8.32 4.95
N THR A 65 -25.71 -7.15 5.47
CA THR A 65 -26.19 -5.85 4.98
C THR A 65 -25.44 -5.34 3.75
N ALA A 66 -24.41 -6.03 3.23
CA ALA A 66 -23.52 -5.50 2.19
C ALA A 66 -24.23 -5.08 0.87
N PHE A 67 -25.44 -5.58 0.61
CA PHE A 67 -26.19 -5.30 -0.62
C PHE A 67 -27.64 -4.90 -0.35
N ASN A 68 -27.92 -4.22 0.77
CA ASN A 68 -29.28 -3.89 1.20
C ASN A 68 -29.78 -2.51 0.76
N LEU A 69 -28.96 -1.71 0.07
CA LEU A 69 -29.37 -0.40 -0.46
C LEU A 69 -29.92 -0.51 -1.88
N GLU A 70 -30.87 0.35 -2.20
CA GLU A 70 -31.36 0.59 -3.56
C GLU A 70 -31.11 2.05 -3.97
N PRO A 71 -30.69 2.34 -5.22
CA PRO A 71 -30.40 1.39 -6.29
C PRO A 71 -29.14 0.55 -6.00
N TYR A 72 -29.10 -0.72 -6.42
CA TYR A 72 -28.00 -1.67 -6.13
C TYR A 72 -26.56 -1.12 -6.20
N TRP A 73 -26.26 -0.22 -7.15
CA TRP A 73 -24.92 0.36 -7.32
C TRP A 73 -24.48 1.26 -6.16
N SER A 74 -25.41 1.85 -5.39
CA SER A 74 -25.08 2.72 -4.26
C SER A 74 -24.36 1.96 -3.14
N ASN A 75 -24.57 0.64 -3.04
CA ASN A 75 -23.88 -0.17 -2.04
C ASN A 75 -22.35 -0.07 -2.13
N TYR A 76 -21.79 0.12 -3.32
CA TYR A 76 -20.33 0.22 -3.49
C TYR A 76 -19.73 1.52 -2.94
N LEU A 77 -20.56 2.53 -2.64
CA LEU A 77 -20.12 3.87 -2.22
C LEU A 77 -20.69 4.27 -0.86
N GLU A 78 -21.92 3.83 -0.55
CA GLU A 78 -22.70 4.32 0.59
C GLU A 78 -22.97 3.23 1.63
N ASN A 79 -22.88 1.95 1.27
CA ASN A 79 -23.11 0.87 2.23
C ASN A 79 -21.89 0.67 3.13
N PRO A 80 -22.00 0.88 4.46
CA PRO A 80 -20.86 0.76 5.36
C PRO A 80 -20.23 -0.63 5.35
N GLY A 81 -21.04 -1.69 5.21
CA GLY A 81 -20.57 -3.07 5.19
C GLY A 81 -19.76 -3.38 3.95
N LEU A 82 -20.29 -3.07 2.77
CA LEU A 82 -19.61 -3.38 1.51
C LEU A 82 -18.37 -2.51 1.29
N VAL A 83 -18.43 -1.21 1.62
CA VAL A 83 -17.29 -0.30 1.47
C VAL A 83 -16.12 -0.75 2.38
N GLN A 84 -16.42 -1.07 3.64
CA GLN A 84 -15.42 -1.56 4.59
C GLN A 84 -14.87 -2.94 4.18
N PHE A 85 -15.73 -3.83 3.68
CA PHE A 85 -15.30 -5.13 3.14
C PHE A 85 -14.34 -4.97 1.96
N ASN A 86 -14.71 -4.14 0.98
CA ASN A 86 -13.88 -3.86 -0.19
C ASN A 86 -12.53 -3.25 0.20
N HIS A 87 -12.52 -2.33 1.16
CA HIS A 87 -11.29 -1.75 1.70
C HIS A 87 -10.38 -2.82 2.33
N ARG A 88 -10.93 -3.77 3.10
CA ARG A 88 -10.17 -4.88 3.70
C ARG A 88 -9.61 -5.81 2.63
N MET A 89 -10.44 -6.22 1.67
CA MET A 89 -10.03 -7.16 0.62
C MET A 89 -8.92 -6.57 -0.26
N LEU A 90 -9.04 -5.30 -0.66
CA LEU A 90 -7.99 -4.63 -1.40
C LEU A 90 -6.72 -4.44 -0.55
N GLY A 91 -6.87 -4.18 0.76
CA GLY A 91 -5.75 -4.12 1.70
C GLY A 91 -4.96 -5.44 1.78
N TYR A 92 -5.66 -6.58 1.83
CA TYR A 92 -5.02 -7.91 1.79
C TYR A 92 -4.32 -8.18 0.45
N LEU A 93 -4.95 -7.82 -0.67
CA LEU A 93 -4.32 -7.93 -1.98
C LEU A 93 -3.06 -7.07 -2.08
N LEU A 94 -3.12 -5.81 -1.62
CA LEU A 94 -1.98 -4.90 -1.58
C LEU A 94 -0.84 -5.48 -0.72
N ALA A 95 -1.17 -6.04 0.45
CA ALA A 95 -0.20 -6.69 1.33
C ALA A 95 0.49 -7.88 0.64
N LEU A 96 -0.29 -8.77 0.03
CA LEU A 96 0.23 -9.93 -0.70
C LEU A 96 1.16 -9.51 -1.84
N VAL A 97 0.72 -8.56 -2.69
CA VAL A 97 1.53 -8.03 -3.79
C VAL A 97 2.80 -7.35 -3.27
N GLY A 98 2.69 -6.62 -2.14
CA GLY A 98 3.81 -5.95 -1.48
C GLY A 98 4.88 -6.91 -0.97
N ILE A 99 4.45 -7.98 -0.27
CA ILE A 99 5.33 -9.05 0.21
C ILE A 99 6.03 -9.74 -0.96
N VAL A 100 5.28 -10.04 -2.02
CA VAL A 100 5.81 -10.68 -3.22
C VAL A 100 6.84 -9.79 -3.94
N ALA A 101 6.58 -8.49 -4.05
CA ALA A 101 7.51 -7.54 -4.64
C ALA A 101 8.77 -7.37 -3.78
N TRP A 102 8.61 -7.28 -2.46
CA TRP A 102 9.69 -7.25 -1.49
C TRP A 102 10.57 -8.51 -1.59
N TRP A 103 9.97 -9.70 -1.59
CA TRP A 103 10.70 -10.95 -1.74
C TRP A 103 11.48 -11.03 -3.05
N ARG A 104 10.87 -10.61 -4.18
CA ARG A 104 11.56 -10.52 -5.47
C ARG A 104 12.73 -9.53 -5.44
N SER A 105 12.61 -8.44 -4.69
CA SER A 105 13.68 -7.43 -4.55
C SER A 105 14.95 -8.01 -3.91
N ARG A 106 14.82 -9.05 -3.08
CA ARG A 106 15.96 -9.72 -2.43
C ARG A 106 16.96 -10.34 -3.41
N ARG A 107 16.52 -10.64 -4.63
CA ARG A 107 17.37 -11.13 -5.73
C ARG A 107 18.16 -10.02 -6.44
N SER A 108 17.91 -8.75 -6.11
CA SER A 108 18.66 -7.63 -6.69
C SER A 108 20.07 -7.56 -6.11
N ALA A 109 21.06 -7.44 -7.01
CA ALA A 109 22.45 -7.21 -6.63
C ALA A 109 22.72 -5.80 -6.07
N LEU A 110 21.73 -4.89 -6.20
CA LEU A 110 21.82 -3.49 -5.80
C LEU A 110 21.18 -3.30 -4.42
N GLY A 111 21.98 -2.83 -3.44
CA GLY A 111 21.53 -2.54 -2.07
C GLY A 111 20.46 -1.45 -2.01
N ASP A 112 20.57 -0.42 -2.85
CA ASP A 112 19.58 0.67 -2.93
C ASP A 112 18.16 0.19 -3.28
N ILE A 113 18.05 -0.76 -4.23
CA ILE A 113 16.76 -1.38 -4.58
C ILE A 113 16.22 -2.15 -3.37
N ARG A 114 17.06 -3.01 -2.76
CA ARG A 114 16.66 -3.82 -1.59
C ARG A 114 16.18 -2.93 -0.45
N GLY A 115 16.96 -1.91 -0.09
CA GLY A 115 16.62 -0.97 0.99
C GLY A 115 15.34 -0.17 0.74
N ALA A 116 15.05 0.20 -0.51
CA ALA A 116 13.79 0.89 -0.83
C ALA A 116 12.56 -0.03 -0.64
N PHE A 117 12.65 -1.30 -1.07
CA PHE A 117 11.59 -2.28 -0.84
C PHE A 117 11.50 -2.71 0.63
N ASP A 118 12.61 -2.77 1.38
CA ASP A 118 12.61 -3.04 2.82
C ASP A 118 11.85 -1.95 3.60
N ALA A 119 12.12 -0.67 3.28
CA ALA A 119 11.41 0.45 3.90
C ALA A 119 9.90 0.43 3.57
N MET A 120 9.54 0.14 2.31
CA MET A 120 8.15 -0.04 1.91
C MET A 120 7.47 -1.17 2.68
N ALA A 121 8.14 -2.33 2.83
CA ALA A 121 7.58 -3.49 3.51
C ALA A 121 7.39 -3.24 5.01
N ALA A 122 8.36 -2.61 5.66
CA ALA A 122 8.26 -2.22 7.06
C ALA A 122 7.09 -1.26 7.31
N MET A 123 6.94 -0.22 6.47
CA MET A 123 5.80 0.70 6.57
C MET A 123 4.47 0.01 6.26
N MET A 124 4.45 -0.95 5.32
CA MET A 124 3.24 -1.71 5.01
C MET A 124 2.76 -2.54 6.21
N VAL A 125 3.68 -3.22 6.91
CA VAL A 125 3.35 -3.95 8.16
C VAL A 125 2.82 -3.00 9.22
N LEU A 126 3.49 -1.86 9.44
CA LEU A 126 3.02 -0.83 10.36
C LEU A 126 1.62 -0.33 9.97
N GLN A 127 1.37 -0.11 8.68
CA GLN A 127 0.09 0.37 8.17
C GLN A 127 -1.04 -0.63 8.41
N ILE A 128 -0.79 -1.92 8.22
CA ILE A 128 -1.76 -2.99 8.52
C ILE A 128 -2.06 -3.00 10.02
N ALA A 129 -1.04 -2.94 10.88
CA ALA A 129 -1.23 -2.89 12.32
C ALA A 129 -2.05 -1.66 12.76
N LEU A 130 -1.74 -0.47 12.21
CA LEU A 130 -2.48 0.77 12.48
C LEU A 130 -3.95 0.67 12.02
N GLY A 131 -4.20 0.07 10.85
CA GLY A 131 -5.56 -0.13 10.34
C GLY A 131 -6.37 -1.08 11.23
N ILE A 132 -5.77 -2.19 11.66
CA ILE A 132 -6.40 -3.14 12.60
C ILE A 132 -6.70 -2.44 13.93
N VAL A 133 -5.75 -1.69 14.50
CA VAL A 133 -5.97 -0.94 15.75
C VAL A 133 -7.07 0.10 15.61
N THR A 134 -7.11 0.80 14.47
CA THR A 134 -8.16 1.81 14.19
C THR A 134 -9.54 1.16 14.20
N VAL A 135 -9.70 0.00 13.57
CA VAL A 135 -10.95 -0.76 13.57
C VAL A 135 -11.32 -1.25 14.97
N LEU A 136 -10.39 -1.92 15.66
CA LEU A 136 -10.66 -2.52 16.98
C LEU A 136 -11.00 -1.48 18.06
N TRP A 137 -10.57 -0.23 17.89
CA TRP A 137 -10.87 0.86 18.81
C TRP A 137 -12.11 1.69 18.41
N GLY A 138 -12.81 1.31 17.34
CA GLY A 138 -14.00 2.02 16.86
C GLY A 138 -13.67 3.35 16.19
N ALA A 139 -12.56 3.39 15.44
CA ALA A 139 -12.08 4.53 14.66
C ALA A 139 -12.07 5.89 15.41
N PRO A 140 -11.38 5.98 16.58
CA PRO A 140 -11.14 7.27 17.21
C PRO A 140 -10.28 8.12 16.29
N TRP A 141 -10.53 9.43 16.25
CA TRP A 141 -9.94 10.33 15.26
C TRP A 141 -8.40 10.31 15.29
N GLN A 142 -7.78 10.10 16.46
CA GLN A 142 -6.33 10.00 16.61
C GLN A 142 -5.75 8.81 15.83
N ALA A 143 -6.35 7.63 16.01
CA ALA A 143 -5.91 6.42 15.32
C ALA A 143 -6.20 6.52 13.82
N ALA A 144 -7.38 7.06 13.45
CA ALA A 144 -7.76 7.27 12.07
C ALA A 144 -6.79 8.22 11.33
N ILE A 145 -6.43 9.36 11.93
CA ILE A 145 -5.47 10.32 11.36
C ILE A 145 -4.08 9.67 11.24
N LEU A 146 -3.62 8.96 12.27
CA LEU A 146 -2.33 8.28 12.22
C LEU A 146 -2.29 7.24 11.10
N HIS A 147 -3.38 6.48 10.93
CA HIS A 147 -3.52 5.52 9.84
C HIS A 147 -3.53 6.21 8.46
N GLN A 148 -4.21 7.36 8.31
CA GLN A 148 -4.21 8.14 7.07
C GLN A 148 -2.82 8.70 6.73
N LEU A 149 -2.10 9.26 7.71
CA LEU A 149 -0.73 9.72 7.51
C LEU A 149 0.21 8.56 7.16
N GLY A 150 0.04 7.40 7.80
CA GLY A 150 0.74 6.18 7.45
C GLY A 150 0.46 5.72 6.02
N ALA A 151 -0.76 5.90 5.51
CA ALA A 151 -1.11 5.57 4.13
C ALA A 151 -0.33 6.45 3.13
N VAL A 152 -0.22 7.75 3.41
CA VAL A 152 0.57 8.69 2.61
C VAL A 152 2.05 8.30 2.64
N ALA A 153 2.60 8.01 3.82
CA ALA A 153 3.99 7.57 3.97
C ALA A 153 4.26 6.28 3.18
N LEU A 154 3.37 5.29 3.27
CA LEU A 154 3.45 4.05 2.50
C LEU A 154 3.42 4.33 1.00
N PHE A 155 2.52 5.20 0.53
CA PHE A 155 2.42 5.54 -0.89
C PHE A 155 3.70 6.19 -1.43
N VAL A 156 4.29 7.12 -0.67
CA VAL A 156 5.58 7.73 -1.00
C VAL A 156 6.69 6.67 -1.06
N LEU A 157 6.71 5.71 -0.13
CA LEU A 157 7.70 4.63 -0.13
C LEU A 157 7.51 3.64 -1.29
N VAL A 158 6.27 3.38 -1.70
CA VAL A 158 5.96 2.59 -2.91
C VAL A 158 6.48 3.31 -4.16
N ILE A 159 6.25 4.62 -4.30
CA ILE A 159 6.80 5.43 -5.39
C ILE A 159 8.33 5.42 -5.36
N ARG A 160 8.93 5.54 -4.18
CA ARG A 160 10.39 5.46 -4.00
C ARG A 160 10.93 4.10 -4.42
N ALA A 161 10.30 2.99 -4.03
CA ALA A 161 10.72 1.64 -4.41
C ALA A 161 10.63 1.44 -5.94
N ARG A 162 9.54 1.92 -6.55
CA ARG A 162 9.40 1.95 -8.02
C ARG A 162 10.50 2.79 -8.68
N PHE A 163 10.80 3.98 -8.15
CA PHE A 163 11.84 4.85 -8.66
C PHE A 163 13.23 4.23 -8.54
N ALA A 164 13.54 3.59 -7.42
CA ALA A 164 14.81 2.89 -7.20
C ALA A 164 15.01 1.73 -8.19
N ALA A 165 13.94 1.02 -8.57
CA ALA A 165 14.00 -0.01 -9.61
C ALA A 165 14.20 0.56 -11.03
N LEU A 166 13.65 1.75 -11.30
CA LEU A 166 13.72 2.41 -12.60
C LEU A 166 15.05 3.17 -12.82
N TYR A 167 15.56 3.82 -11.78
CA TYR A 167 16.76 4.66 -11.83
C TYR A 167 17.76 4.33 -10.71
N PRO A 168 18.29 3.09 -10.65
CA PRO A 168 19.14 2.65 -9.55
C PRO A 168 20.37 3.55 -9.35
N ARG A 169 20.85 3.67 -8.11
CA ARG A 169 22.12 4.36 -7.83
C ARG A 169 23.33 3.50 -8.20
N PRO A 170 24.32 4.08 -8.92
CA PRO A 170 25.64 3.46 -9.07
C PRO A 170 26.18 3.10 -7.70
N GLN A 171 26.44 1.81 -7.50
CA GLN A 171 27.02 1.29 -6.28
C GLN A 171 27.90 0.11 -6.65
N ARG A 172 28.94 -0.14 -5.87
CA ARG A 172 29.70 -1.38 -5.98
C ARG A 172 28.73 -2.52 -5.72
N ILE A 173 28.62 -3.44 -6.67
CA ILE A 173 27.83 -4.65 -6.49
C ILE A 173 28.42 -5.35 -5.28
N ALA A 174 27.59 -5.58 -4.24
CA ALA A 174 28.01 -6.38 -3.11
C ALA A 174 28.33 -7.77 -3.66
N ARG A 175 29.61 -8.14 -3.68
CA ARG A 175 30.02 -9.53 -3.91
C ARG A 175 29.59 -10.28 -2.65
N GLY A 176 28.51 -11.04 -2.78
CA GLY A 176 28.11 -12.04 -1.79
C GLY A 176 29.07 -13.22 -1.84
#